data_AF-A0A7D7QID5-F1
#
_entry.id   AF-A0A7D7QID5-F1
#
_cell.length_a   1.000
_cell.length_b   1.000
_cell.length_c   1.000
_cell.angle_alpha   90.00
_cell.angle_beta   90.00
_cell.angle_gamma   90.00
#
_symmetry.space_group_name_H-M   'P 1'
#
loop_
_entity.id
_entity.type
_entity.pdbx_description
1 polymer ?
#
loop_
_entity_poly.entity_id
_entity_poly.type
_entity_poly.pdbx_seq_one_letter_code
_entity_poly.pdbx_strand_id
1 'polypeptide(L)'
;MEIILPGFNIEAAIDSQWKSINEKESAIQTYRLSAEQAASELLIKQFENELNSCLDGNIQSSLKLKVLPPKEISVFSVCAYFEFLTIGFYLRRHPQNYWEICYQDQIIPASADFLQKQLLSELGKVKNSKLAVDL
;
A
#
# COMPACT_ATOMS: atom_id res chain seq x y z
N MET A 1 17.20 20.00 -47.95
CA MET A 1 17.45 21.45 -48.00
C MET A 1 17.99 21.81 -46.64
N GLU A 2 19.30 21.95 -46.51
CA GLU A 2 19.95 22.27 -45.24
C GLU A 2 19.81 23.77 -44.98
N ILE A 3 19.22 24.14 -43.85
CA ILE A 3 19.17 25.53 -43.40
C ILE A 3 20.54 25.84 -42.78
N ILE A 4 21.46 26.35 -43.58
CA ILE A 4 22.79 26.78 -43.12
C ILE A 4 22.68 28.24 -42.70
N LEU A 5 22.55 28.49 -41.39
CA LEU A 5 22.75 29.80 -40.79
C LEU A 5 24.25 29.98 -40.51
N PRO A 6 24.97 30.92 -41.15
CA PRO A 6 26.40 31.08 -40.94
C PRO A 6 26.67 31.43 -39.46
N GLY A 7 27.43 30.58 -38.78
CA GLY A 7 27.77 30.72 -37.35
C GLY A 7 26.82 30.03 -36.37
N PHE A 8 25.78 29.33 -36.83
CA PHE A 8 24.86 28.58 -35.96
C PHE A 8 24.73 27.12 -36.42
N ASN A 9 25.23 26.19 -35.60
CA ASN A 9 25.08 24.76 -35.81
C ASN A 9 23.76 24.28 -35.18
N ILE A 10 22.75 24.05 -36.03
CA ILE A 10 21.41 23.63 -35.60
C ILE A 10 21.42 22.23 -34.96
N GLU A 11 22.29 21.33 -35.40
CA GLU A 11 22.40 19.97 -34.83
C GLU A 11 22.94 20.04 -33.40
N ALA A 12 24.00 20.81 -33.16
CA ALA A 12 24.55 21.01 -31.82
C ALA A 12 23.54 21.70 -30.87
N ALA A 13 22.72 22.62 -31.39
CA ALA A 13 21.65 23.26 -30.61
C ALA A 13 20.53 22.27 -30.27
N ILE A 14 20.15 21.39 -31.20
CA ILE A 14 19.17 20.32 -30.97
C ILE A 14 19.70 19.34 -29.91
N ASP A 15 20.93 18.87 -30.03
CA ASP A 15 21.55 17.94 -29.07
C ASP A 15 21.61 18.54 -27.66
N SER A 16 21.98 19.82 -27.56
CA SER A 16 22.02 20.54 -26.28
C SER A 16 20.64 20.65 -25.64
N GLN A 17 19.60 20.97 -26.42
CA GLN A 17 18.23 21.04 -25.92
C GLN A 17 17.69 19.67 -25.51
N TRP A 18 17.93 18.64 -26.33
CA TRP A 18 17.53 17.26 -26.02
C TRP A 18 18.18 16.76 -24.72
N LYS A 19 19.48 17.01 -24.55
CA LYS A 19 20.20 16.68 -23.32
C LYS A 19 19.60 17.43 -22.11
N SER A 20 19.33 18.73 -22.24
CA SER A 20 18.73 19.52 -21.16
C SER A 20 17.33 19.03 -20.76
N ILE A 21 16.51 18.63 -21.74
CA ILE A 21 15.18 18.06 -21.49
C ILE A 21 15.31 16.73 -20.75
N ASN A 22 16.15 15.81 -21.22
CA ASN A 22 16.33 14.51 -20.58
C ASN A 22 16.88 14.63 -19.15
N GLU A 23 17.82 15.54 -18.91
CA GLU A 23 18.34 15.80 -17.56
C GLU A 23 17.24 16.32 -16.63
N LYS A 24 16.37 17.23 -17.11
CA LYS A 24 15.23 17.73 -16.33
C LYS A 24 14.17 16.65 -16.09
N GLU A 25 13.84 15.85 -17.09
CA GLU A 25 12.88 14.76 -16.94
C GLU A 25 13.39 13.69 -15.97
N SER A 26 14.65 13.31 -16.07
CA SER A 26 15.29 12.39 -15.12
C SER A 26 15.29 12.94 -13.70
N ALA A 27 15.59 14.22 -13.52
CA ALA A 27 15.49 14.88 -12.22
C ALA A 27 14.04 14.87 -11.67
N ILE A 28 13.05 15.21 -12.50
CA ILE A 28 11.62 15.18 -12.12
C ILE A 28 11.19 13.77 -11.71
N GLN A 29 11.56 12.75 -12.47
CA GLN A 29 11.26 11.36 -12.13
C GLN A 29 11.89 10.95 -10.80
N THR A 30 13.13 11.36 -10.55
CA THR A 30 13.83 11.10 -9.29
C THR A 30 13.14 11.78 -8.12
N TYR A 31 12.76 13.05 -8.26
CA TYR A 31 12.02 13.79 -7.23
C TYR A 31 10.64 13.17 -6.94
N ARG A 32 9.91 12.74 -7.97
CA ARG A 32 8.63 12.05 -7.81
C ARG A 32 8.79 10.75 -7.04
N LEU A 33 9.73 9.90 -7.45
CA LEU A 33 9.99 8.63 -6.79
C LEU A 33 10.37 8.83 -5.31
N SER A 34 11.23 9.80 -5.03
CA SER A 34 11.62 10.14 -3.66
C SER A 34 10.45 10.65 -2.81
N ALA A 35 9.58 11.49 -3.39
CA ALA A 35 8.39 11.98 -2.70
C ALA A 35 7.37 10.86 -2.44
N GLU A 36 7.18 9.95 -3.40
CA GLU A 36 6.30 8.77 -3.26
C GLU A 36 6.79 7.80 -2.18
N GLN A 37 8.11 7.57 -2.12
CA GLN A 37 8.72 6.76 -1.06
C GLN A 37 8.53 7.40 0.32
N ALA A 38 8.82 8.70 0.46
CA ALA A 38 8.64 9.41 1.73
C ALA A 38 7.16 9.43 2.17
N ALA A 39 6.22 9.65 1.24
CA ALA A 39 4.79 9.60 1.54
C ALA A 39 4.35 8.20 1.98
N SER A 40 4.83 7.15 1.31
CA SER A 40 4.51 5.76 1.65
C SER A 40 5.00 5.39 3.05
N GLU A 41 6.23 5.78 3.40
CA GLU A 41 6.78 5.55 4.74
C GLU A 41 5.97 6.23 5.85
N LEU A 42 5.51 7.46 5.61
CA LEU A 42 4.66 8.19 6.54
C LEU A 42 3.30 7.48 6.73
N LEU A 43 2.67 7.07 5.63
CA LEU A 43 1.40 6.36 5.68
C LEU A 43 1.53 5.00 6.38
N ILE A 44 2.61 4.26 6.14
CA ILE A 44 2.89 2.98 6.82
C ILE A 44 3.05 3.20 8.32
N LYS A 45 3.86 4.17 8.74
CA LYS A 45 4.06 4.49 10.17
C LYS A 45 2.78 4.92 10.85
N GLN A 46 1.98 5.77 10.18
CA GLN A 46 0.69 6.18 10.73
C GLN A 46 -0.25 4.98 10.89
N PHE A 47 -0.34 4.14 9.87
CA PHE A 47 -1.17 2.94 9.89
C PHE A 47 -0.74 1.97 11.00
N GLU A 48 0.56 1.73 11.15
CA GLU A 48 1.11 0.88 12.22
C GLU A 48 0.76 1.42 13.60
N ASN A 49 0.90 2.74 13.82
CA ASN A 49 0.52 3.37 15.08
C ASN A 49 -0.97 3.20 15.38
N GLU A 50 -1.84 3.42 14.39
CA GLU A 50 -3.28 3.22 14.53
C GLU A 50 -3.60 1.75 14.82
N LEU A 51 -2.98 0.79 14.12
CA LEU A 51 -3.19 -0.64 14.32
C LEU A 51 -2.74 -1.07 15.73
N ASN A 52 -1.56 -0.62 16.17
CA ASN A 52 -1.02 -0.91 17.50
C ASN A 52 -1.90 -0.36 18.63
N SER A 53 -2.68 0.68 18.38
CA SER A 53 -3.61 1.22 19.38
C SER A 53 -4.86 0.37 19.59
N CYS A 54 -5.22 -0.48 18.62
CA CYS A 54 -6.50 -1.21 18.61
C CYS A 54 -6.36 -2.74 18.48
N LEU A 55 -5.16 -3.25 18.20
CA LEU A 55 -4.88 -4.67 18.09
C LEU A 55 -3.63 -5.04 18.89
N ASP A 56 -3.78 -5.98 19.83
CA ASP A 56 -2.69 -6.43 20.70
C ASP A 56 -1.48 -6.96 19.91
N GLY A 57 -0.28 -6.54 20.31
CA GLY A 57 0.97 -6.90 19.62
C GLY A 57 1.27 -8.40 19.60
N ASN A 58 0.80 -9.17 20.58
CA ASN A 58 0.96 -10.63 20.56
C ASN A 58 0.07 -11.27 19.51
N ILE A 59 -1.14 -10.75 19.30
CA ILE A 59 -2.04 -11.20 18.23
C ILE A 59 -1.42 -10.86 16.88
N GLN A 60 -0.91 -9.64 16.72
CA GLN A 60 -0.23 -9.22 15.48
C GLN A 60 0.94 -10.15 15.13
N SER A 61 1.79 -10.43 16.13
CA SER A 61 2.94 -11.32 15.98
C SER A 61 2.53 -12.77 15.67
N SER A 62 1.49 -13.27 16.34
CA SER A 62 0.99 -14.64 16.16
C SER A 62 0.40 -14.85 14.76
N LEU A 63 -0.27 -13.83 14.22
CA LEU A 63 -0.79 -13.84 12.85
C LEU A 63 0.28 -13.57 11.79
N LYS A 64 1.50 -13.19 12.19
CA LYS A 64 2.58 -12.76 11.29
C LYS A 64 2.12 -11.64 10.35
N LEU A 65 1.42 -10.66 10.92
CA LEU A 65 0.88 -9.52 10.20
C LEU A 65 1.98 -8.75 9.47
N LYS A 66 1.74 -8.45 8.19
CA LYS A 66 2.64 -7.66 7.34
C LYS A 66 1.92 -6.40 6.88
N VAL A 67 2.45 -5.24 7.24
CA VAL A 67 1.95 -3.98 6.69
C VAL A 67 2.55 -3.80 5.30
N LEU A 68 1.67 -3.69 4.30
CA LEU A 68 2.05 -3.58 2.91
C LEU A 68 1.37 -2.35 2.30
N PRO A 69 2.10 -1.54 1.52
CA PRO A 69 1.42 -0.72 0.52
C PRO A 69 0.73 -1.70 -0.44
N PRO A 70 -0.58 -1.59 -0.68
CA PRO A 70 -1.30 -2.46 -1.58
C PRO A 70 -0.77 -2.17 -2.98
N LYS A 71 -0.03 -3.14 -3.51
CA LYS A 71 0.54 -3.07 -4.87
C LYS A 71 -0.52 -2.95 -5.96
N GLU A 72 -1.80 -3.12 -5.64
CA GLU A 72 -2.88 -3.31 -6.61
C GLU A 72 -4.08 -2.37 -6.45
N ILE A 73 -4.12 -1.48 -5.43
CA ILE A 73 -5.38 -0.76 -5.09
C ILE A 73 -5.25 0.76 -5.15
N SER A 74 -4.10 1.34 -4.79
CA SER A 74 -3.82 2.78 -4.92
C SER A 74 -2.45 3.08 -4.32
N VAL A 75 -1.70 4.02 -4.92
CA VAL A 75 -0.41 4.54 -4.44
C VAL A 75 -0.48 5.09 -3.00
N PHE A 76 -1.69 5.37 -2.49
CA PHE A 76 -1.92 6.00 -1.19
C PHE A 76 -2.84 5.20 -0.24
N SER A 77 -2.89 3.88 -0.39
CA SER A 77 -3.55 3.04 0.63
C SER A 77 -2.50 2.22 1.37
N VAL A 78 -2.77 1.84 2.62
CA VAL A 78 -1.92 0.94 3.39
C VAL A 78 -2.84 -0.11 4.02
N CYS A 79 -2.41 -1.37 4.00
CA CYS A 79 -3.17 -2.45 4.60
C CYS A 79 -2.26 -3.39 5.37
N ALA A 80 -2.85 -4.09 6.33
CA ALA A 80 -2.20 -5.18 7.05
C ALA A 80 -2.66 -6.50 6.43
N TYR A 81 -1.74 -7.37 6.04
CA TYR A 81 -2.03 -8.68 5.44
C TYR A 81 -1.54 -9.81 6.33
N PHE A 82 -2.32 -10.88 6.41
CA PHE A 82 -1.88 -12.16 6.97
C PHE A 82 -2.67 -13.32 6.38
N GLU A 83 -2.18 -14.54 6.59
CA GLU A 83 -2.87 -15.76 6.19
C GLU A 83 -3.27 -16.57 7.42
N PHE A 84 -4.52 -17.01 7.45
CA PHE A 84 -5.03 -17.91 8.48
C PHE A 84 -5.74 -19.09 7.83
N LEU A 85 -5.25 -20.32 8.09
CA LEU A 85 -5.77 -21.54 7.49
C LEU A 85 -5.96 -21.42 5.97
N THR A 86 -4.93 -20.99 5.24
CA THR A 86 -4.93 -20.79 3.77
C THR A 86 -5.89 -19.71 3.24
N ILE A 87 -6.50 -18.90 4.11
CA ILE A 87 -7.33 -17.75 3.72
C ILE A 87 -6.55 -16.47 4.00
N GLY A 88 -6.41 -15.63 2.97
CA GLY A 88 -5.82 -14.31 3.08
C GLY A 88 -6.80 -13.32 3.72
N PHE A 89 -6.31 -12.60 4.72
CA PHE A 89 -7.01 -11.52 5.41
C PHE A 89 -6.29 -10.20 5.16
N TYR A 90 -7.09 -9.14 4.99
CA TYR A 90 -6.62 -7.77 4.91
C TYR A 90 -7.32 -6.91 5.96
N LEU A 91 -6.54 -6.14 6.71
CA LEU A 91 -7.03 -5.07 7.58
C LEU A 91 -6.80 -3.74 6.88
N ARG A 92 -7.84 -2.93 6.74
CA ARG A 92 -7.77 -1.63 6.09
C ARG A 92 -8.43 -0.57 6.95
N ARG A 93 -7.90 0.64 6.85
CA ARG A 93 -8.47 1.81 7.50
C ARG A 93 -9.40 2.52 6.52
N HIS A 94 -10.69 2.58 6.85
CA HIS A 94 -11.66 3.28 6.00
C HIS A 94 -11.62 4.79 6.24
N PRO A 95 -11.79 5.65 5.20
CA PRO A 95 -11.77 7.11 5.33
C PRO A 95 -12.78 7.68 6.34
N GLN A 96 -13.88 6.97 6.62
CA GLN A 96 -14.92 7.37 7.58
C GLN A 96 -14.62 6.95 9.03
N ASN A 97 -13.35 6.77 9.38
CA ASN A 97 -12.93 6.49 10.75
C ASN A 97 -13.32 5.12 11.36
N TYR A 98 -13.46 4.07 10.55
CA TYR A 98 -13.56 2.68 11.00
C TYR A 98 -12.54 1.74 10.31
N TRP A 99 -12.46 0.49 10.76
CA TRP A 99 -11.62 -0.57 10.21
C TRP A 99 -12.41 -1.59 9.40
N GLU A 100 -11.80 -2.13 8.37
CA GLU A 100 -12.38 -3.20 7.54
C GLU A 100 -11.52 -4.45 7.64
N ILE A 101 -12.16 -5.56 7.99
CA ILE A 101 -11.59 -6.90 7.90
C ILE A 101 -12.10 -7.50 6.60
N CYS A 102 -11.22 -7.68 5.63
CA CYS A 102 -11.55 -8.22 4.32
C CYS A 102 -10.93 -9.61 4.16
N TYR A 103 -11.73 -10.59 3.76
CA TYR A 103 -11.24 -11.93 3.41
C TYR A 103 -12.23 -12.58 2.46
N GLN A 104 -11.71 -13.35 1.48
CA GLN A 104 -12.52 -13.89 0.38
C GLN A 104 -13.32 -12.74 -0.29
N ASP A 105 -14.65 -12.80 -0.27
CA ASP A 105 -15.56 -11.77 -0.80
C ASP A 105 -16.30 -10.99 0.31
N GLN A 106 -15.84 -11.11 1.56
CA GLN A 106 -16.46 -10.45 2.71
C GLN A 106 -15.70 -9.19 3.10
N ILE A 107 -16.44 -8.13 3.42
CA ILE A 107 -15.94 -6.90 4.01
C ILE A 107 -16.70 -6.68 5.31
N ILE A 108 -16.02 -6.86 6.43
CA ILE A 108 -16.63 -6.75 7.76
C ILE A 108 -16.14 -5.44 8.41
N PRO A 109 -17.03 -4.45 8.63
CA PRO A 109 -16.66 -3.23 9.32
C PRO A 109 -16.50 -3.47 10.82
N ALA A 110 -15.54 -2.80 11.44
CA ALA A 110 -15.30 -2.79 12.87
C ALA A 110 -14.87 -1.39 13.33
N SER A 111 -15.36 -0.94 14.50
CA SER A 111 -14.78 0.22 15.16
C SER A 111 -13.39 -0.12 15.70
N ALA A 112 -12.57 0.89 15.98
CA ALA A 112 -11.24 0.68 16.57
C ALA A 112 -11.32 -0.13 17.88
N ASP A 113 -12.24 0.25 18.79
CA ASP A 113 -12.42 -0.42 20.09
C ASP A 113 -12.87 -1.89 19.99
N PHE A 114 -13.46 -2.27 18.84
CA PHE A 114 -14.01 -3.61 18.63
C PHE A 114 -13.21 -4.44 17.62
N LEU A 115 -12.19 -3.86 16.98
CA LEU A 115 -11.42 -4.50 15.91
C LEU A 115 -10.90 -5.89 16.34
N GLN A 116 -10.24 -5.97 17.49
CA GLN A 116 -9.68 -7.22 17.98
C GLN A 116 -10.76 -8.29 18.21
N LYS A 117 -11.89 -7.92 18.82
CA LYS A 117 -12.98 -8.86 19.09
C LYS A 117 -13.61 -9.35 17.79
N GLN A 118 -13.84 -8.44 16.85
CA GLN A 118 -14.38 -8.80 15.53
C GLN A 118 -13.41 -9.71 14.78
N LEU A 119 -12.12 -9.39 14.75
CA LEU A 119 -11.09 -10.19 14.09
C LEU A 119 -11.06 -11.62 14.63
N LEU A 120 -11.01 -11.79 15.95
CA LEU A 120 -11.04 -13.11 16.57
C LEU A 120 -12.35 -13.87 16.26
N SER A 121 -13.47 -13.17 16.17
CA SER A 121 -14.76 -13.76 15.77
C SER A 121 -14.70 -14.30 14.33
N GLU A 122 -14.20 -13.49 13.38
CA GLU A 122 -14.07 -13.92 11.97
C GLU A 122 -13.09 -15.09 11.81
N LEU A 123 -11.95 -15.06 12.53
CA LEU A 123 -11.01 -16.19 12.55
C LEU A 123 -11.66 -17.44 13.15
N GLY A 124 -12.49 -17.29 14.18
CA GLY A 124 -13.27 -18.37 14.76
C GLY A 124 -14.26 -19.00 13.77
N LYS A 125 -14.97 -18.18 12.98
CA LYS A 125 -15.87 -18.66 11.92
C LYS A 125 -15.10 -19.47 10.88
N VAL A 126 -13.96 -18.95 10.41
CA VAL A 126 -13.11 -19.66 9.44
C VAL A 126 -12.62 -20.99 10.00
N LYS A 127 -12.10 -21.00 11.23
CA LYS A 127 -11.64 -22.23 11.91
C LYS A 127 -12.74 -23.28 11.99
N ASN A 128 -13.95 -22.90 12.37
CA ASN A 128 -15.06 -23.83 12.56
C ASN A 128 -15.74 -24.24 11.25
N SER A 129 -15.67 -23.42 10.21
CA SER A 129 -16.21 -23.78 8.88
C SER A 129 -15.45 -24.94 8.24
N LYS A 130 -14.13 -25.04 8.46
CA LYS A 130 -13.33 -26.19 8.00
C LYS A 130 -13.65 -27.47 8.77
N LEU A 131 -13.87 -27.38 10.08
CA LEU A 131 -14.24 -28.53 10.92
C LEU A 131 -15.59 -29.14 10.53
N ALA A 132 -16.48 -28.38 9.91
CA ALA A 132 -17.80 -28.86 9.48
C ALA A 132 -17.79 -29.60 8.12
N VAL A 133 -16.69 -29.52 7.35
CA VAL A 133 -16.55 -30.21 6.05
C VAL A 133 -15.89 -31.59 6.22
N ASP A 134 -15.16 -31.81 7.31
CA ASP A 134 -14.46 -33.05 7.63
C ASP A 134 -15.28 -34.02 8.54
N LEU A 135 -16.58 -33.77 8.71
CA LEU A 135 -17.56 -34.60 9.45
C LEU A 135 -18.67 -35.10 8.51
#